data_AF-A0AAW1L804-F1
#
_entry.id   AF-A0AAW1L804-F1
#
_cell.length_a   1.000
_cell.length_b   1.000
_cell.length_c   1.000
_cell.angle_alpha   90.00
_cell.angle_beta   90.00
_cell.angle_gamma   90.00
#
_symmetry.space_group_name_H-M   'P 1'
#
loop_
_entity.id
_entity.type
_entity.pdbx_description
1 polymer ?
#
loop_
_entity_poly.entity_id
_entity_poly.type
_entity_poly.pdbx_seq_one_letter_code
_entity_poly.pdbx_strand_id
1 'polypeptide(L)'
;MHTDVDRALDEFYSTIYDVLNIDWNFLEMHTDVDRALDEFYSTIYKVLHRTVPKCSTAKFSGYPSWFNRSIIANLKLKSYYHRKWRSTGLFAYRKDFSELRRVCKREIASAYSAYLGTIQNSLKTNPKALWSYVESQKGTSRIPGRMRHGDQELDSPRDIVNSFAEEFARAYSGPCNSVSPLLSSDLLSFHIPLISYDTTVKLMATLSNKYTSGDDQLPSFFIQHYFFSRSFVYMSQTAWILPG
;
A
#
# COMPACT_ATOMS: atom_id res chain seq x y z
N MET A 1 12.74 -3.83 -16.12
CA MET A 1 11.41 -3.21 -15.96
C MET A 1 10.35 -3.97 -16.75
N HIS A 2 10.51 -4.25 -18.05
CA HIS A 2 9.58 -5.13 -18.78
C HIS A 2 9.60 -6.57 -18.22
N THR A 3 10.79 -7.10 -17.94
CA THR A 3 11.04 -8.43 -17.37
C THR A 3 10.51 -8.67 -15.96
N ASP A 4 10.24 -7.62 -15.20
CA ASP A 4 9.75 -7.75 -13.81
C ASP A 4 8.24 -7.78 -13.74
N VAL A 5 7.56 -7.08 -14.67
CA VAL A 5 6.10 -7.13 -14.81
C VAL A 5 5.67 -8.50 -15.34
N ASP A 6 6.37 -9.02 -16.35
CA ASP A 6 6.07 -10.32 -16.94
C ASP A 6 6.27 -11.46 -15.92
N ARG A 7 7.33 -11.38 -15.10
CA ARG A 7 7.57 -12.33 -14.00
C ARG A 7 6.48 -12.27 -12.92
N ALA A 8 6.08 -11.07 -12.53
CA ALA A 8 5.04 -10.88 -11.52
C ALA A 8 3.67 -11.39 -12.00
N LEU A 9 3.37 -11.26 -13.31
CA LEU A 9 2.16 -11.82 -13.90
C LEU A 9 2.21 -13.35 -13.93
N ASP A 10 3.35 -13.95 -14.29
CA ASP A 10 3.52 -15.40 -14.33
C ASP A 10 3.39 -16.03 -12.93
N GLU A 11 4.00 -15.40 -11.92
CA GLU A 11 3.86 -15.77 -10.50
C GLU A 11 2.40 -15.65 -10.01
N PHE A 12 1.69 -14.61 -10.46
CA PHE A 12 0.28 -14.42 -10.13
C PHE A 12 -0.62 -15.51 -10.74
N TYR A 13 -0.46 -15.82 -12.03
CA TYR A 13 -1.23 -16.88 -12.68
C TYR A 13 -0.93 -18.27 -12.10
N SER A 14 0.33 -18.54 -11.76
CA SER A 14 0.74 -19.76 -11.05
C SER A 14 0.03 -19.90 -9.69
N THR A 15 -0.05 -18.80 -8.93
CA THR A 15 -0.78 -18.77 -7.65
C THR A 15 -2.26 -19.10 -7.83
N ILE A 16 -2.93 -18.46 -8.81
CA ILE A 16 -4.35 -18.69 -9.07
C ILE A 16 -4.59 -20.14 -9.52
N TYR A 17 -3.73 -20.69 -10.38
CA TYR A 17 -3.80 -22.08 -10.81
C TYR A 17 -3.66 -23.05 -9.64
N ASP A 18 -2.68 -22.84 -8.78
CA ASP A 18 -2.48 -23.67 -7.58
C ASP A 18 -3.72 -23.65 -6.68
N VAL A 19 -4.33 -22.48 -6.45
CA VAL A 19 -5.55 -22.35 -5.62
C VAL A 19 -6.77 -23.00 -6.28
N LEU A 20 -6.88 -22.98 -7.61
CA LEU A 20 -7.95 -23.66 -8.35
C LEU A 20 -7.85 -25.19 -8.26
N ASN A 21 -6.66 -25.75 -8.08
CA ASN A 21 -6.44 -27.20 -7.97
C ASN A 21 -6.54 -27.74 -6.54
N ILE A 22 -6.80 -26.89 -5.54
CA ILE A 22 -7.02 -27.33 -4.16
C ILE A 22 -8.40 -27.97 -4.08
N ASP A 23 -8.45 -29.19 -3.55
CA ASP A 23 -9.71 -29.79 -3.13
C ASP A 23 -10.18 -29.08 -1.86
N TRP A 24 -11.33 -28.42 -1.92
CA TRP A 24 -11.92 -27.68 -0.80
C TRP A 24 -12.89 -28.52 0.04
N ASN A 25 -13.09 -29.79 -0.31
CA ASN A 25 -14.01 -30.68 0.41
C ASN A 25 -13.63 -30.86 1.89
N PHE A 26 -12.38 -30.61 2.27
CA PHE A 26 -11.96 -30.64 3.68
C PHE A 26 -12.73 -29.61 4.54
N LEU A 27 -13.17 -28.49 3.97
CA LEU A 27 -13.94 -27.47 4.69
C LEU A 27 -15.30 -28.01 5.16
N GLU A 28 -15.91 -28.92 4.40
CA GLU A 28 -17.19 -29.55 4.75
C GLU A 28 -17.05 -30.57 5.88
N MET A 29 -15.82 -31.00 6.20
CA MET A 29 -15.54 -31.95 7.28
C MET A 29 -15.49 -31.29 8.66
N HIS A 30 -15.45 -29.95 8.73
CA HIS A 30 -15.41 -29.22 9.99
C HIS A 30 -16.82 -28.79 10.42
N THR A 31 -17.19 -29.13 11.65
CA THR A 31 -18.43 -28.63 12.28
C THR A 31 -18.27 -27.24 12.89
N ASP A 32 -17.04 -26.80 13.12
CA ASP A 32 -16.69 -25.52 13.72
C ASP A 32 -16.18 -24.56 12.64
N VAL A 33 -16.88 -23.43 12.48
CA VAL A 33 -16.60 -22.42 11.45
C VAL A 33 -15.22 -21.80 11.66
N ASP A 34 -14.82 -21.57 12.91
CA ASP A 34 -13.53 -20.93 13.20
C ASP A 34 -12.37 -21.84 12.78
N ARG A 35 -12.50 -23.15 13.04
CA ARG A 35 -11.50 -24.14 12.59
C ARG A 35 -11.46 -24.28 11.08
N ALA A 36 -12.62 -24.26 10.42
CA ALA A 36 -12.69 -24.29 8.97
C ALA A 36 -12.00 -23.05 8.36
N LEU A 37 -12.21 -21.88 8.97
CA LEU A 37 -11.59 -20.62 8.57
C LEU A 37 -10.07 -20.63 8.76
N ASP A 38 -9.59 -21.13 9.89
CA ASP A 38 -8.16 -21.28 10.17
C ASP A 38 -7.48 -22.20 9.13
N GLU A 39 -8.12 -23.32 8.79
CA GLU A 39 -7.59 -24.26 7.82
C GLU A 39 -7.65 -23.72 6.38
N PHE A 40 -8.70 -22.97 6.05
CA PHE A 40 -8.81 -22.21 4.82
C PHE A 40 -7.63 -21.23 4.66
N TYR A 41 -7.43 -20.36 5.65
CA TYR A 41 -6.36 -19.36 5.61
C TYR A 41 -4.98 -20.02 5.60
N SER A 42 -4.77 -21.06 6.41
CA SER A 42 -3.53 -21.84 6.42
C SER A 42 -3.19 -22.39 5.03
N THR A 43 -4.19 -22.91 4.33
CA THR A 43 -4.03 -23.49 2.99
C THR A 43 -3.71 -22.41 1.95
N ILE A 44 -4.43 -21.28 1.97
CA ILE A 44 -4.17 -20.14 1.08
C ILE A 44 -2.76 -19.56 1.32
N TYR A 45 -2.39 -19.32 2.57
CA TYR A 45 -1.07 -18.76 2.90
C TYR A 45 0.08 -19.69 2.53
N LYS A 46 -0.11 -21.02 2.60
CA LYS A 46 0.89 -21.99 2.11
C LYS A 46 1.16 -21.82 0.61
N VAL A 47 0.11 -21.64 -0.19
CA VAL A 47 0.27 -21.39 -1.63
C VAL A 47 0.95 -20.05 -1.86
N LEU A 48 0.45 -18.98 -1.23
CA LEU A 48 1.03 -17.64 -1.37
C LEU A 48 2.50 -17.59 -0.97
N HIS A 49 2.90 -18.27 0.11
CA HIS A 49 4.30 -18.34 0.53
C HIS A 49 5.20 -19.09 -0.45
N ARG A 50 4.65 -20.01 -1.23
CA ARG A 50 5.40 -20.76 -2.25
C ARG A 50 5.55 -19.96 -3.54
N THR A 51 4.50 -19.26 -3.96
CA THR A 51 4.41 -18.65 -5.29
C THR A 51 4.75 -17.16 -5.30
N VAL A 52 4.59 -16.45 -4.19
CA VAL A 52 4.81 -15.00 -4.12
C VAL A 52 6.19 -14.70 -3.53
N PRO A 53 7.10 -14.06 -4.28
CA PRO A 53 8.40 -13.65 -3.75
C PRO A 53 8.22 -12.65 -2.61
N LYS A 54 8.94 -12.88 -1.50
CA LYS A 54 9.01 -11.91 -0.41
C LYS A 54 9.86 -10.72 -0.85
N CYS A 55 9.21 -9.67 -1.34
CA CYS A 55 9.86 -8.40 -1.59
C CYS A 55 10.27 -7.77 -0.26
N SER A 56 11.56 -7.78 0.06
CA SER A 56 12.08 -6.92 1.13
C SER A 56 11.77 -5.48 0.74
N THR A 57 11.00 -4.77 1.57
CA THR A 57 10.84 -3.34 1.41
C THR A 57 12.23 -2.73 1.42
N ALA A 58 12.61 -2.08 0.30
CA ALA A 58 13.89 -1.42 0.22
C ALA A 58 13.90 -0.38 1.34
N LYS A 59 14.85 -0.52 2.28
CA LYS A 59 15.00 0.44 3.38
C LYS A 59 15.08 1.82 2.75
N PHE A 60 14.11 2.68 3.05
CA PHE A 60 14.12 4.05 2.58
C PHE A 60 15.41 4.68 3.08
N SER A 61 16.36 4.87 2.17
CA SER A 61 17.59 5.55 2.53
C SER A 61 17.14 6.95 2.92
N GLY A 62 17.51 7.48 4.09
CA GLY A 62 17.16 8.85 4.51
C GLY A 62 17.75 9.95 3.60
N TYR A 63 18.20 9.59 2.40
CA TYR A 63 18.66 10.46 1.34
C TYR A 63 17.52 10.71 0.33
N PRO A 64 17.53 11.88 -0.33
CA PRO A 64 16.61 12.15 -1.42
C PRO A 64 16.68 11.11 -2.54
N SER A 65 15.56 10.87 -3.22
CA SER A 65 15.45 9.91 -4.32
C SER A 65 16.41 10.15 -5.49
N TRP A 66 16.86 11.40 -5.67
CA TRP A 66 17.81 11.80 -6.71
C TRP A 66 19.29 11.66 -6.30
N PHE A 67 19.58 11.19 -5.09
CA PHE A 67 20.95 10.83 -4.71
C PHE A 67 21.33 9.50 -5.35
N ASN A 68 22.45 9.48 -6.06
CA ASN A 68 23.04 8.25 -6.54
C ASN A 68 23.95 7.61 -5.47
N ARG A 69 24.34 6.36 -5.71
CA ARG A 69 25.18 5.58 -4.80
C ARG A 69 26.55 6.24 -4.54
N SER A 70 27.11 6.92 -5.55
CA SER A 70 28.41 7.59 -5.43
C SER A 70 28.35 8.82 -4.52
N ILE A 71 27.31 9.65 -4.62
CA ILE A 71 27.09 10.79 -3.71
C ILE A 71 26.99 10.29 -2.26
N ILE A 72 26.23 9.23 -2.02
CA ILE A 72 26.06 8.65 -0.69
C ILE A 72 27.41 8.13 -0.15
N ALA A 73 28.18 7.42 -0.99
CA ALA A 73 29.50 6.93 -0.62
C ALA A 73 30.47 8.08 -0.30
N ASN A 74 30.50 9.11 -1.14
CA ASN A 74 31.35 10.30 -0.96
C ASN A 74 30.97 11.09 0.30
N LEU A 75 29.68 11.20 0.64
CA LEU A 75 29.24 11.84 1.88
C LEU A 75 29.65 11.06 3.13
N LYS A 76 29.58 9.73 3.08
CA LYS A 76 30.07 8.86 4.16
C LYS A 76 31.59 9.00 4.31
N LEU A 77 32.32 8.98 3.19
CA LEU A 77 33.77 9.11 3.17
C LEU A 77 34.22 10.50 3.66
N LYS A 78 33.55 11.57 3.23
CA LYS A 78 33.75 12.94 3.73
C LYS A 78 33.59 12.99 5.25
N SER A 79 32.54 12.35 5.78
CA SER A 79 32.28 12.33 7.22
C SER A 79 33.34 11.51 7.98
N TYR A 80 33.83 10.43 7.38
CA TYR A 80 34.95 9.65 7.91
C TYR A 80 36.23 10.50 8.02
N TYR A 81 36.65 11.16 6.94
CA TYR A 81 37.86 12.00 6.96
C TYR A 81 37.74 13.20 7.89
N HIS A 82 36.55 13.79 7.99
CA HIS A 82 36.30 14.85 8.96
C HIS A 82 36.53 14.35 10.39
N ARG A 83 35.96 13.19 10.76
CA ARG A 83 36.19 12.60 12.08
C ARG A 83 37.67 12.28 12.33
N LYS A 84 38.35 11.69 11.34
CA LYS A 84 39.79 11.39 11.44
C LYS A 84 40.63 12.64 11.64
N TRP A 85 40.41 13.68 10.82
CA TRP A 85 41.07 14.97 10.98
C TRP A 85 40.82 15.58 12.36
N ARG A 86 39.57 15.56 12.85
CA ARG A 86 39.23 16.07 14.19
C ARG A 86 39.91 15.29 15.32
N SER A 87 40.14 13.99 15.15
CA SER A 87 40.79 13.15 16.15
C SER A 87 42.32 13.21 16.12
N THR A 88 42.93 13.36 14.94
CA THR A 88 44.39 13.22 14.80
C THR A 88 45.12 14.52 14.48
N GLY A 89 44.42 15.55 13.99
CA GLY A 89 45.02 16.82 13.57
C GLY A 89 45.86 16.74 12.28
N LEU A 90 46.01 15.58 11.65
CA LEU A 90 46.86 15.43 10.47
C LEU A 90 46.34 16.23 9.26
N PHE A 91 47.27 16.93 8.60
CA PHE A 91 46.98 17.75 7.41
C PHE A 91 46.48 16.92 6.22
N ALA A 92 46.96 15.69 6.04
CA ALA A 92 46.51 14.80 4.97
C ALA A 92 44.98 14.59 5.00
N TYR A 93 44.43 14.26 6.18
CA TYR A 93 42.99 14.09 6.34
C TYR A 93 42.19 15.38 6.15
N ARG A 94 42.76 16.54 6.49
CA ARG A 94 42.14 17.85 6.20
C ARG A 94 42.06 18.09 4.70
N LYS A 95 43.13 17.78 3.96
CA LYS A 95 43.18 17.91 2.50
C LYS A 95 42.13 17.01 1.84
N ASP A 96 42.07 15.73 2.23
CA ASP A 96 41.10 14.77 1.71
C ASP A 96 39.66 15.19 2.02
N PHE A 97 39.39 15.65 3.25
CA PHE A 97 38.08 16.20 3.62
C PHE A 97 37.68 17.40 2.75
N SER A 98 38.62 18.33 2.51
CA SER A 98 38.39 19.52 1.70
C SER A 98 38.07 19.15 0.26
N GLU A 99 38.82 18.21 -0.33
CA GLU A 99 38.58 17.76 -1.69
C GLU A 99 37.24 17.02 -1.81
N LEU A 100 36.93 16.12 -0.87
CA LEU A 100 35.64 15.43 -0.84
C LEU A 100 34.46 16.39 -0.66
N ARG A 101 34.62 17.47 0.10
CA ARG A 101 33.60 18.51 0.21
C ARG A 101 33.33 19.18 -1.15
N ARG A 102 34.39 19.46 -1.93
CA ARG A 102 34.29 20.04 -3.28
C ARG A 102 33.61 19.07 -4.25
N VAL A 103 34.02 17.80 -4.23
CA VAL A 103 33.44 16.73 -5.06
C VAL A 103 31.96 16.55 -4.74
N CYS A 104 31.59 16.37 -3.46
CA CYS A 104 30.20 16.21 -3.04
C CYS A 104 29.35 17.39 -3.50
N LYS A 105 29.81 18.63 -3.32
CA LYS A 105 29.06 19.83 -3.73
C LYS A 105 28.77 19.81 -5.24
N ARG A 106 29.76 19.46 -6.06
CA ARG A 106 29.62 19.37 -7.51
C ARG A 106 28.67 18.26 -7.93
N GLU A 107 28.83 17.06 -7.38
CA GLU A 107 27.99 15.90 -7.71
C GLU A 107 26.53 16.11 -7.31
N ILE A 108 26.29 16.66 -6.10
CA ILE A 108 24.94 16.97 -5.62
C ILE A 108 24.28 18.00 -6.54
N ALA A 109 24.98 19.08 -6.91
CA ALA A 109 24.44 20.10 -7.80
C ALA A 109 24.10 19.53 -9.19
N SER A 110 24.99 18.68 -9.73
CA SER A 110 24.79 18.02 -11.02
C SER A 110 23.60 17.05 -10.99
N ALA A 111 23.52 16.20 -9.96
CA ALA A 111 22.41 15.24 -9.80
C ALA A 111 21.07 15.96 -9.59
N TYR A 112 21.06 17.06 -8.84
CA TYR A 112 19.85 17.85 -8.64
C TYR A 112 19.37 18.51 -9.93
N SER A 113 20.29 19.08 -10.73
CA SER A 113 19.96 19.65 -12.03
C SER A 113 19.39 18.60 -13.00
N ALA A 114 20.02 17.43 -13.07
CA ALA A 114 19.53 16.32 -13.87
C ALA A 114 18.13 15.87 -13.42
N TYR A 115 17.90 15.77 -12.11
CA TYR A 115 16.60 15.44 -11.54
C TYR A 115 15.53 16.48 -11.91
N LEU A 116 15.81 17.78 -11.79
CA LEU A 116 14.87 18.82 -12.22
C LEU A 116 14.57 18.71 -13.72
N GLY A 117 15.58 18.48 -14.55
CA GLY A 117 15.40 18.25 -15.98
C GLY A 117 14.49 17.05 -16.26
N THR A 118 14.64 15.95 -15.51
CA THR A 118 13.74 14.79 -15.65
C THR A 118 12.29 15.11 -15.28
N ILE A 119 12.05 15.84 -14.18
CA ILE A 119 10.69 16.24 -13.77
C ILE A 119 10.05 17.14 -14.82
N GLN A 120 10.81 18.14 -15.30
CA GLN A 120 10.34 19.09 -16.31
C GLN A 120 9.96 18.38 -17.61
N ASN A 121 10.80 17.46 -18.07
CA ASN A 121 10.55 16.68 -19.28
C ASN A 121 9.41 15.67 -19.09
N SER A 122 9.23 15.13 -17.89
CA SER A 122 8.15 14.20 -17.58
C SER A 122 6.83 14.87 -17.20
N LEU A 123 6.71 16.20 -17.33
CA LEU A 123 5.53 16.91 -16.84
C LEU A 123 4.23 16.47 -17.53
N LYS A 124 4.31 16.21 -18.84
CA LYS A 124 3.16 15.77 -19.64
C LYS A 124 2.86 14.28 -19.48
N THR A 125 3.88 13.46 -19.21
CA THR A 125 3.76 12.00 -19.17
C THR A 125 3.57 11.44 -17.76
N ASN A 126 4.07 12.14 -16.75
CA ASN A 126 4.01 11.73 -15.35
C ASN A 126 3.82 12.92 -14.40
N PRO A 127 2.60 13.49 -14.31
CA PRO A 127 2.32 14.60 -13.40
C PRO A 127 2.54 14.24 -11.92
N LYS A 128 2.50 12.95 -11.54
CA LYS A 128 2.75 12.51 -10.17
C LYS A 128 4.16 12.87 -9.68
N ALA A 129 5.16 12.84 -10.57
CA ALA A 129 6.53 13.20 -10.21
C ALA A 129 6.66 14.67 -9.78
N LEU A 130 5.96 15.57 -10.48
CA LEU A 130 5.88 16.98 -10.11
C LEU A 130 5.21 17.15 -8.74
N TRP A 131 4.05 16.52 -8.54
CA TRP A 131 3.34 16.62 -7.25
C TRP A 131 4.16 16.06 -6.10
N SER A 132 4.88 14.95 -6.31
CA SER A 132 5.82 14.42 -5.32
C SER A 132 6.97 15.38 -5.01
N TYR A 133 7.49 16.09 -6.01
CA TYR A 133 8.50 17.13 -5.80
C TYR A 133 7.93 18.30 -4.99
N VAL A 134 6.77 18.83 -5.38
CA VAL A 134 6.09 19.93 -4.67
C VAL A 134 5.82 19.55 -3.21
N GLU A 135 5.33 18.33 -2.98
CA GLU A 135 5.08 17.82 -1.63
C GLU A 135 6.37 17.72 -0.81
N SER A 136 7.46 17.24 -1.41
CA SER A 136 8.76 17.17 -0.74
C SER A 136 9.32 18.53 -0.31
N GLN A 137 8.92 19.62 -0.99
CA GLN A 137 9.34 20.98 -0.64
C GLN A 137 8.49 21.60 0.47
N LYS A 138 7.26 21.11 0.68
CA LYS A 138 6.28 21.77 1.54
C LYS A 138 6.52 21.63 3.05
N GLY A 139 7.53 20.87 3.48
CA GLY A 139 7.80 20.66 4.90
C GLY A 139 6.66 19.84 5.52
N THR A 140 6.91 18.56 5.72
CA THR A 140 5.87 17.58 6.03
C THR A 140 5.19 17.85 7.37
N SER A 141 3.96 18.35 7.34
CA SER A 141 2.95 17.95 8.32
C SER A 141 1.73 17.44 7.56
N ARG A 142 1.27 16.23 7.92
CA ARG A 142 0.00 15.66 7.43
C ARG A 142 -1.20 16.60 7.64
N ILE A 143 -1.07 17.49 8.62
CA ILE A 143 -2.03 18.52 8.97
C ILE A 143 -1.48 19.85 8.45
N PRO A 144 -2.21 20.60 7.60
CA PRO A 144 -1.82 21.94 7.19
C PRO A 144 -1.49 22.82 8.41
N GLY A 145 -0.38 23.57 8.37
CA GLY A 145 -0.03 24.50 9.45
C GLY A 145 -0.98 25.70 9.59
N ARG A 146 -1.89 25.88 8.63
CA ARG A 146 -3.02 26.80 8.68
C ARG A 146 -4.25 26.13 8.10
N MET A 147 -5.38 26.19 8.80
CA MET A 147 -6.65 25.61 8.39
C MET A 147 -7.77 26.62 8.64
N ARG A 148 -8.84 26.58 7.84
CA ARG A 148 -10.03 27.39 8.08
C ARG A 148 -11.21 26.51 8.49
N HIS A 149 -11.89 26.92 9.55
CA HIS A 149 -13.16 26.35 10.00
C HIS A 149 -14.20 27.48 10.02
N GLY A 150 -15.08 27.48 9.00
CA GLY A 150 -15.96 28.63 8.72
C GLY A 150 -15.17 29.92 8.42
N ASP A 151 -15.42 30.94 9.23
CA ASP A 151 -14.72 32.25 9.15
C ASP A 151 -13.46 32.32 10.03
N GLN A 152 -13.16 31.29 10.82
CA GLN A 152 -12.00 31.26 11.69
C GLN A 152 -10.79 30.64 10.97
N GLU A 153 -9.66 31.32 11.00
CA GLU A 153 -8.36 30.79 10.59
C GLU A 153 -7.61 30.27 11.82
N LEU A 154 -7.19 29.01 11.76
CA LEU A 154 -6.51 28.26 12.82
C LEU A 154 -5.06 27.99 12.38
N ASP A 155 -4.09 28.41 13.16
CA ASP A 155 -2.65 28.28 12.88
C ASP A 155 -1.90 27.42 13.93
N SER A 156 -2.55 27.14 15.04
CA SER A 156 -2.04 26.30 16.13
C SER A 156 -2.48 24.84 15.95
N PRO A 157 -1.55 23.86 16.00
CA PRO A 157 -1.89 22.44 15.86
C PRO A 157 -2.92 21.94 16.87
N ARG A 158 -2.92 22.49 18.09
CA ARG A 158 -3.88 22.14 19.14
C ARG A 158 -5.29 22.57 18.77
N ASP A 159 -5.42 23.77 18.24
CA ASP A 159 -6.71 24.37 17.90
C ASP A 159 -7.30 23.71 16.66
N ILE A 160 -6.44 23.34 15.69
CA ILE A 160 -6.84 22.53 14.53
C ILE A 160 -7.41 21.18 14.98
N VAL A 161 -6.74 20.46 15.88
CA VAL A 161 -7.20 19.15 16.37
C VAL A 161 -8.51 19.26 17.16
N ASN A 162 -8.63 20.28 18.01
CA ASN A 162 -9.84 20.52 18.78
C ASN A 162 -11.04 20.84 17.87
N SER A 163 -10.85 21.67 16.84
CA SER A 163 -11.89 21.98 15.86
C SER A 163 -12.37 20.73 15.11
N PHE A 164 -11.47 19.81 14.76
CA PHE A 164 -11.87 18.50 14.24
C PHE A 164 -12.71 17.70 15.23
N ALA A 165 -12.27 17.62 16.49
CA ALA A 165 -13.00 16.88 17.52
C ALA A 165 -14.41 17.44 17.72
N GLU A 166 -14.56 18.76 17.70
CA GLU A 166 -15.85 19.44 17.81
C GLU A 166 -16.77 19.14 16.61
N GLU A 167 -16.27 19.19 15.37
CA GLU A 167 -17.09 18.86 14.20
C GLU A 167 -17.50 17.39 14.15
N PHE A 168 -16.59 16.47 14.51
CA PHE A 168 -16.96 15.06 14.63
C PHE A 168 -18.00 14.86 15.73
N ALA A 169 -17.79 15.45 16.91
CA ALA A 169 -18.77 15.39 17.99
C ALA A 169 -20.12 15.93 17.52
N ARG A 170 -20.16 17.05 16.79
CA ARG A 170 -21.38 17.64 16.24
C ARG A 170 -22.08 16.72 15.23
N ALA A 171 -21.33 16.05 14.36
CA ALA A 171 -21.88 15.09 13.40
C ALA A 171 -22.55 13.88 14.09
N TYR A 172 -22.06 13.49 15.27
CA TYR A 172 -22.60 12.37 16.05
C TYR A 172 -23.53 12.76 17.21
N SER A 173 -23.63 14.06 17.53
CA SER A 173 -24.48 14.59 18.62
C SER A 173 -25.82 15.12 18.13
N GLY A 174 -26.29 14.69 16.96
CA GLY A 174 -27.70 14.87 16.60
C GLY A 174 -28.60 14.22 17.65
N PRO A 175 -29.82 14.72 17.88
CA PRO A 175 -30.76 14.02 18.74
C PRO A 175 -30.94 12.62 18.16
N CYS A 176 -30.48 11.60 18.87
CA CYS A 176 -31.05 10.27 18.75
C CYS A 176 -32.52 10.45 19.08
N ASN A 177 -33.34 10.72 18.06
CA ASN A 177 -34.79 10.68 18.20
C ASN A 177 -35.10 9.27 18.67
N SER A 178 -35.34 9.17 19.99
CA SER A 178 -35.88 8.02 20.69
C SER A 178 -35.42 6.68 20.11
N VAL A 179 -34.41 6.08 20.74
CA VAL A 179 -34.46 4.62 20.92
C VAL A 179 -35.77 4.32 21.64
N SER A 180 -36.80 4.04 20.84
CA SER A 180 -37.99 3.35 21.30
C SER A 180 -37.49 2.10 22.03
N PRO A 181 -37.99 1.76 23.23
CA PRO A 181 -37.70 0.47 23.85
C PRO A 181 -38.50 -0.60 23.07
N LEU A 182 -38.01 -0.92 21.87
CA LEU A 182 -38.54 -1.95 20.98
C LEU A 182 -37.45 -2.96 20.63
N LEU A 183 -36.38 -3.01 21.43
CA LEU A 183 -35.45 -4.13 21.46
C LEU A 183 -35.90 -5.10 22.55
N SER A 184 -37.11 -5.64 22.40
CA SER A 184 -37.43 -6.93 22.99
C SER A 184 -36.50 -7.95 22.35
N SER A 185 -35.67 -8.60 23.16
CA SER A 185 -34.50 -9.39 22.77
C SER A 185 -34.76 -10.66 21.94
N ASP A 186 -35.93 -10.82 21.32
CA ASP A 186 -36.34 -12.08 20.66
C ASP A 186 -36.71 -11.94 19.17
N LEU A 187 -36.50 -10.79 18.51
CA LEU A 187 -36.90 -10.60 17.09
C LEU A 187 -35.80 -10.17 16.11
N LEU A 188 -34.53 -10.09 16.53
CA LEU A 188 -33.43 -9.97 15.57
C LEU A 188 -33.04 -11.33 15.01
N SER A 189 -34.00 -12.02 14.38
CA SER A 189 -33.64 -13.05 13.41
C SER A 189 -33.05 -12.32 12.20
N PHE A 190 -31.72 -12.23 12.14
CA PHE A 190 -31.03 -11.85 10.92
C PHE A 190 -31.36 -12.90 9.87
N HIS A 191 -32.39 -12.63 9.07
CA HIS A 191 -32.68 -13.43 7.89
C HIS A 191 -31.59 -13.11 6.88
N ILE A 192 -30.52 -13.89 6.88
CA ILE A 192 -29.54 -13.88 5.80
C ILE A 192 -30.30 -14.38 4.58
N PRO A 193 -30.61 -13.51 3.59
CA PRO A 193 -31.31 -13.96 2.40
C PRO A 193 -30.47 -15.04 1.76
N LEU A 194 -31.11 -16.10 1.25
CA LEU A 194 -30.44 -17.13 0.48
C LEU A 194 -29.66 -16.44 -0.65
N ILE A 195 -28.33 -16.47 -0.55
CA ILE A 195 -27.47 -15.70 -1.43
C ILE A 195 -27.51 -16.41 -2.80
N SER A 196 -28.17 -15.78 -3.77
CA SER A 196 -28.20 -16.28 -5.14
C SER A 196 -26.83 -16.10 -5.80
N TYR A 197 -26.48 -17.02 -6.71
CA TYR A 197 -25.28 -16.91 -7.54
C TYR A 197 -25.22 -15.59 -8.32
N ASP A 198 -26.36 -15.08 -8.79
CA ASP A 198 -26.39 -13.79 -9.50
C ASP A 198 -26.03 -12.62 -8.57
N THR A 199 -26.45 -12.69 -7.30
CA THR A 199 -26.09 -11.71 -6.27
C THR A 199 -24.60 -11.77 -5.93
N THR A 200 -24.02 -12.98 -5.82
CA THR A 200 -22.58 -13.12 -5.57
C THR A 200 -21.76 -12.57 -6.74
N VAL A 201 -22.12 -12.88 -7.99
CA VAL A 201 -21.42 -12.35 -9.19
C VAL A 201 -21.43 -10.82 -9.19
N LYS A 202 -22.59 -10.20 -8.93
CA LYS A 202 -22.72 -8.73 -8.87
C LYS A 202 -21.88 -8.11 -7.76
N LEU A 203 -21.87 -8.71 -6.56
CA LEU A 203 -21.05 -8.23 -5.44
C LEU A 203 -19.55 -8.42 -5.70
N MET A 204 -19.15 -9.53 -6.33
CA MET A 204 -17.76 -9.78 -6.68
C MET A 204 -17.26 -8.82 -7.77
N ALA A 205 -18.15 -8.35 -8.65
CA ALA A 205 -17.83 -7.30 -9.62
C ALA A 205 -17.63 -5.91 -8.99
N THR A 206 -18.25 -5.64 -7.84
CA THR A 206 -18.10 -4.36 -7.13
C THR A 206 -16.91 -4.32 -6.17
N LEU A 207 -16.29 -5.47 -5.85
CA LEU A 207 -15.06 -5.50 -5.07
C LEU A 207 -13.96 -4.68 -5.74
N SER A 208 -13.37 -3.78 -4.95
CA SER A 208 -12.34 -2.90 -5.49
C SER A 208 -11.06 -3.68 -5.79
N ASN A 209 -10.53 -3.51 -7.00
CA ASN A 209 -9.21 -4.02 -7.39
C ASN A 209 -8.09 -3.17 -6.75
N LYS A 210 -8.02 -3.19 -5.42
CA LYS A 210 -6.98 -2.54 -4.64
C LYS A 210 -5.95 -3.58 -4.24
N TYR A 211 -4.68 -3.23 -4.41
CA TYR A 211 -3.53 -4.03 -3.96
C TYR A 211 -3.32 -3.99 -2.44
N THR A 212 -4.20 -3.31 -1.70
CA THR A 212 -4.15 -3.23 -0.24
C THR A 212 -4.93 -4.37 0.36
N SER A 213 -4.28 -5.15 1.21
CA SER A 213 -4.94 -6.16 2.05
C SER A 213 -5.56 -5.53 3.29
N GLY A 214 -6.63 -6.14 3.79
CA GLY A 214 -7.19 -5.85 5.11
C GLY A 214 -6.40 -6.57 6.21
N ASP A 215 -7.04 -6.75 7.37
CA ASP A 215 -6.46 -7.45 8.52
C ASP A 215 -6.10 -8.92 8.23
N ASP A 216 -6.77 -9.50 7.24
CA ASP A 216 -6.53 -10.85 6.72
C ASP A 216 -5.36 -10.95 5.75
N GLN A 217 -4.64 -9.85 5.47
CA GLN A 217 -3.47 -9.84 4.59
C GLN A 217 -3.73 -10.35 3.16
N LEU A 218 -4.99 -10.60 2.78
CA LEU A 218 -5.41 -10.99 1.43
C LEU A 218 -5.98 -9.78 0.68
N PRO A 219 -5.40 -9.39 -0.45
CA PRO A 219 -5.97 -8.33 -1.28
C PRO A 219 -7.31 -8.77 -1.89
N SER A 220 -8.28 -7.86 -1.96
CA SER A 220 -9.62 -8.15 -2.51
C SER A 220 -9.59 -8.60 -3.98
N PHE A 221 -8.57 -8.19 -4.75
CA PHE A 221 -8.42 -8.61 -6.15
C PHE A 221 -8.16 -10.12 -6.30
N PHE A 222 -7.53 -10.75 -5.30
CA PHE A 222 -7.23 -12.18 -5.33
C PHE A 222 -8.51 -13.01 -5.39
N ILE A 223 -9.47 -12.67 -4.52
CA ILE A 223 -10.78 -13.33 -4.41
C ILE A 223 -11.59 -13.07 -5.69
N GLN A 224 -11.55 -11.83 -6.20
CA GLN A 224 -12.22 -11.47 -7.45
C GLN A 224 -11.71 -12.31 -8.63
N HIS A 225 -10.39 -12.42 -8.79
CA HIS A 225 -9.79 -13.19 -9.88
C HIS A 225 -10.06 -14.69 -9.77
N TYR A 226 -9.92 -15.28 -8.58
CA TYR A 226 -10.24 -16.69 -8.36
C TYR A 226 -11.69 -17.02 -8.75
N PHE A 227 -12.65 -16.18 -8.35
CA PHE A 227 -14.06 -16.37 -8.66
C PHE A 227 -14.33 -16.33 -10.17
N PHE A 228 -13.81 -15.32 -10.89
CA PHE A 228 -13.99 -15.24 -12.34
C PHE A 228 -13.29 -16.38 -13.10
N SER A 229 -12.10 -16.80 -12.66
CA SER A 229 -11.41 -17.94 -13.26
C SER A 229 -12.19 -19.24 -13.06
N ARG A 230 -12.76 -19.47 -11.88
CA ARG A 230 -13.60 -20.65 -11.61
C ARG A 230 -14.89 -20.62 -12.43
N SER A 231 -15.60 -19.50 -12.47
CA SER A 231 -16.80 -19.36 -13.32
C SER A 231 -16.50 -19.62 -14.79
N PHE A 232 -15.35 -19.17 -15.32
CA PHE A 232 -14.92 -19.45 -16.69
C PHE A 232 -14.63 -20.94 -16.92
N VAL A 233 -13.96 -21.62 -15.99
CA VAL A 233 -13.74 -23.07 -16.04
C VAL A 233 -15.06 -23.85 -16.03
N TYR A 234 -16.03 -23.48 -15.18
CA TYR A 234 -17.36 -24.11 -15.17
C TYR A 234 -18.17 -23.84 -16.45
N MET A 235 -18.10 -22.64 -17.03
CA MET A 235 -18.77 -22.32 -18.31
C MET A 235 -18.14 -23.06 -19.49
N SER A 236 -16.82 -23.21 -19.51
CA SER A 236 -16.13 -23.99 -20.55
C SER A 236 -16.41 -25.49 -20.45
N GLN A 237 -16.53 -26.06 -19.26
CA GLN A 237 -16.88 -27.48 -19.08
C GLN A 237 -18.34 -27.78 -19.40
N THR A 238 -19.27 -26.86 -19.10
CA THR A 238 -20.70 -27.03 -19.42
C THR A 238 -21.01 -26.78 -20.90
N ALA A 239 -20.20 -25.98 -21.61
CA ALA A 239 -20.34 -25.79 -23.06
C ALA A 239 -20.07 -27.06 -23.89
N TRP A 240 -19.36 -28.05 -23.34
CA TRP A 240 -19.14 -29.37 -23.98
C TRP A 240 -20.19 -30.42 -23.60
N ILE A 241 -21.14 -30.09 -22.73
CA ILE A 241 -22.24 -30.98 -22.31
C ILE A 241 -23.56 -30.38 -22.81
N LEU A 242 -23.69 -30.24 -24.13
CA LEU A 242 -24.99 -30.18 -24.79
C LEU A 242 -25.13 -31.43 -25.63
N PRO A 243 -26.09 -32.34 -25.34
CA PRO A 243 -26.35 -33.47 -26.22
C PRO A 243 -27.02 -32.94 -27.50
N GLY A 244 -26.45 -33.31 -28.65
CA GLY A 244 -27.17 -33.26 -29.92
C GLY A 244 -28.27 -34.31 -30.00
#